data_AF-A0AAQ4FCA0-F1
#
_entry.id   AF-A0AAQ4FCA0-F1
#
_cell.length_a   1.000
_cell.length_b   1.000
_cell.length_c   1.000
_cell.angle_alpha   90.00
_cell.angle_beta   90.00
_cell.angle_gamma   90.00
#
_symmetry.space_group_name_H-M   'P 1'
#
loop_
_entity.id
_entity.type
_entity.pdbx_description
1 polymer ?
#
loop_
_entity_poly.entity_id
_entity_poly.type
_entity_poly.pdbx_seq_one_letter_code
_entity_poly.pdbx_strand_id
1 'polypeptide(L)'
;MCLYVGDAVCSAIFADPRPDVLIDAVRTPGSTVDKLSTAVRDTARRMGLPTLSLTYGVHNDYTLSGWDRLTALEREYLVHITPPGDIYTQVIRDLCKEMDLNTAGIIYDSSVIIDHKYARLLENIPTRHIMREVDGTEDDFRKKAELIHSTDVSNFFILGRAETLNEALKLVANWTYKDPEGVLSKPAEEDLKKYAAVTVFRVTTIVQPPFIVKKNTSGGEDQFEGYCIDLIDEIKKILKFEYTIYEVQDKMFGSINTTTKQWNGMIRELVDKNADIALGPISVMAERETVVDFTVPYYDLVGISILMKKPEVKSSLFKFLTVLEGNVWGCILAAYFFTRSSPIATIPHFGTAAS
;
A
#
# COMPACT_ATOMS: atom_id res chain seq x y z
N MET A 1 24.92 -41.33 8.69
CA MET A 1 23.45 -41.19 8.50
C MET A 1 22.89 -42.33 7.63
N CYS A 2 23.55 -42.73 6.53
CA CYS A 2 23.10 -43.84 5.67
C CYS A 2 23.27 -45.26 6.21
N LEU A 3 23.90 -45.46 7.37
CA LEU A 3 24.06 -46.80 7.95
C LEU A 3 22.78 -47.36 8.59
N TYR A 4 21.74 -46.53 8.77
CA TYR A 4 20.49 -46.90 9.45
C TYR A 4 19.23 -46.74 8.59
N VAL A 5 19.35 -46.09 7.43
CA VAL A 5 18.23 -45.80 6.53
C VAL A 5 18.64 -46.38 5.20
N GLY A 6 18.08 -47.54 4.83
CA GLY A 6 18.57 -48.40 3.76
C GLY A 6 18.86 -47.67 2.43
N ASP A 7 19.75 -48.27 1.63
CA ASP A 7 20.38 -47.64 0.46
C ASP A 7 19.43 -46.92 -0.50
N ALA A 8 18.19 -47.40 -0.64
CA ALA A 8 17.17 -46.75 -1.47
C ALA A 8 16.85 -45.32 -1.01
N VAL A 9 16.72 -45.07 0.29
CA VAL A 9 16.37 -43.74 0.84
C VAL A 9 17.56 -42.79 0.75
N CYS A 10 18.78 -43.28 1.02
CA CYS A 10 19.97 -42.46 0.83
C CYS A 10 20.22 -42.15 -0.64
N SER A 11 19.98 -43.10 -1.55
CA SER A 11 20.05 -42.82 -2.98
C SER A 11 19.04 -41.77 -3.42
N ALA A 12 17.83 -41.72 -2.83
CA ALA A 12 16.83 -40.69 -3.14
C ALA A 12 17.12 -39.32 -2.51
N ILE A 13 17.85 -39.27 -1.39
CA ILE A 13 18.26 -38.01 -0.73
C ILE A 13 19.44 -37.36 -1.46
N PHE A 14 20.36 -38.18 -2.01
CA PHE A 14 21.60 -37.72 -2.64
C PHE A 14 21.60 -37.80 -4.17
N ALA A 15 20.59 -38.43 -4.79
CA ALA A 15 20.30 -38.28 -6.21
C ALA A 15 19.39 -37.05 -6.37
N ASP A 16 19.98 -35.97 -6.85
CA ASP A 16 19.31 -34.73 -7.27
C ASP A 16 17.92 -35.00 -7.89
N PRO A 17 16.84 -34.31 -7.44
CA PRO A 17 16.84 -32.92 -7.00
C PRO A 17 16.79 -32.77 -5.49
N ARG A 18 17.57 -31.82 -4.98
CA ARG A 18 17.36 -31.28 -3.62
C ARG A 18 15.87 -30.94 -3.45
N PRO A 19 15.24 -31.21 -2.29
CA PRO A 19 13.89 -30.71 -2.06
C PRO A 19 13.91 -29.19 -2.16
N ASP A 20 13.10 -28.63 -3.07
CA ASP A 20 13.06 -27.19 -3.32
C ASP A 20 12.51 -26.42 -2.11
N VAL A 21 11.57 -27.04 -1.37
CA VAL A 21 10.92 -26.44 -0.20
C VAL A 21 10.56 -27.53 0.82
N LEU A 22 10.87 -27.29 2.09
CA LEU A 22 10.40 -28.05 3.23
C LEU A 22 9.13 -27.39 3.80
N ILE A 23 8.07 -28.16 3.99
CA ILE A 23 6.85 -27.67 4.67
C ILE A 23 6.73 -28.36 6.02
N ASP A 24 6.95 -27.61 7.10
CA ASP A 24 6.70 -28.06 8.46
C ASP A 24 5.26 -27.74 8.88
N ALA A 25 4.40 -28.76 8.75
CA ALA A 25 2.99 -28.69 9.15
C ALA A 25 2.75 -29.14 10.59
N VAL A 26 3.79 -29.33 11.41
CA VAL A 26 3.62 -29.76 12.80
C VAL A 26 3.11 -28.59 13.63
N ARG A 27 1.86 -28.74 14.06
CA ARG A 27 1.07 -27.74 14.78
C ARG A 27 1.25 -27.84 16.28
N THR A 28 1.29 -29.04 16.85
CA THR A 28 1.12 -29.22 18.30
C THR A 28 2.45 -29.26 19.06
N PRO A 29 2.82 -28.19 19.79
CA PRO A 29 4.10 -28.15 20.51
C PRO A 29 4.10 -29.13 21.68
N GLY A 30 5.23 -29.78 21.96
CA GLY A 30 5.39 -30.77 23.03
C GLY A 30 4.73 -32.13 22.79
N SER A 31 4.33 -32.46 21.55
CA SER A 31 3.98 -33.84 21.18
C SER A 31 5.26 -34.66 20.90
N THR A 32 5.16 -36.00 20.85
CA THR A 32 6.27 -36.84 20.35
C THR A 32 6.66 -36.49 18.92
N VAL A 33 5.69 -36.01 18.13
CA VAL A 33 5.88 -35.52 16.76
C VAL A 33 6.63 -34.18 16.73
N ASP A 34 6.40 -33.31 17.70
CA ASP A 34 7.09 -32.02 17.83
C ASP A 34 8.60 -32.19 18.05
N LYS A 35 9.01 -33.14 18.91
CA LYS A 35 10.44 -33.44 19.12
C LYS A 35 11.16 -33.88 17.83
N LEU A 36 10.45 -34.57 16.96
CA LEU A 36 10.94 -34.98 15.64
C LEU A 36 11.00 -33.77 14.68
N SER A 37 9.97 -32.91 14.70
CA SER A 37 9.93 -31.66 13.93
C SER A 37 11.07 -30.70 14.32
N THR A 38 11.40 -30.55 15.61
CA THR A 38 12.52 -29.71 16.04
C THR A 38 13.85 -30.20 15.45
N ALA A 39 14.11 -31.52 15.47
CA ALA A 39 15.32 -32.07 14.88
C ALA A 39 15.36 -31.88 13.35
N VAL A 40 14.22 -32.01 12.67
CA VAL A 40 14.09 -31.76 11.23
C VAL A 40 14.34 -30.27 10.91
N ARG A 41 13.77 -29.35 11.70
CA ARG A 41 13.97 -27.90 11.57
C ARG A 41 15.42 -27.49 11.80
N ASP A 42 16.06 -28.00 12.84
CA ASP A 42 17.48 -27.73 13.11
C ASP A 42 18.38 -28.24 11.97
N THR A 43 18.04 -29.39 11.40
CA THR A 43 18.76 -29.96 10.26
C THR A 43 18.54 -29.12 9.00
N ALA A 44 17.29 -28.74 8.71
CA ALA A 44 16.94 -27.87 7.58
C ALA A 44 17.62 -26.51 7.66
N ARG A 45 17.66 -25.91 8.85
CA ARG A 45 18.37 -24.66 9.16
C ARG A 45 19.87 -24.78 8.91
N ARG A 46 20.50 -25.88 9.34
CA ARG A 46 21.93 -26.14 9.07
C ARG A 46 22.24 -26.40 7.60
N MET A 47 21.28 -26.97 6.87
CA MET A 47 21.41 -27.23 5.43
C MET A 47 21.02 -26.05 4.55
N GLY A 48 20.47 -24.96 5.12
CA GLY A 48 20.00 -23.79 4.37
C GLY A 48 18.85 -24.11 3.43
N LEU A 49 18.00 -25.07 3.79
CA LEU A 49 16.87 -25.49 2.95
C LEU A 49 15.71 -24.50 3.08
N PRO A 50 15.12 -24.04 1.96
CA PRO A 50 13.91 -23.22 2.01
C PRO A 50 12.82 -23.92 2.82
N THR A 51 12.36 -23.30 3.90
CA THR A 51 11.46 -23.93 4.87
C THR A 51 10.27 -23.03 5.18
N LEU A 52 9.07 -23.56 4.95
CA LEU A 52 7.80 -22.98 5.36
C LEU A 52 7.31 -23.66 6.64
N SER A 53 7.20 -22.93 7.74
CA SER A 53 6.75 -23.47 9.02
C SER A 53 5.39 -22.94 9.44
N LEU A 54 4.51 -23.85 9.83
CA LEU A 54 3.16 -23.60 10.36
C LEU A 54 3.06 -23.89 11.87
N THR A 55 4.21 -23.95 12.55
CA THR A 55 4.27 -24.25 13.98
C THR A 55 3.71 -23.08 14.81
N TYR A 56 3.09 -23.34 15.94
CA TYR A 56 2.54 -22.29 16.82
C TYR A 56 3.64 -21.60 17.64
N GLY A 57 3.45 -20.31 17.95
CA GLY A 57 4.26 -19.57 18.93
C GLY A 57 5.36 -18.69 18.32
N VAL A 58 5.22 -17.37 18.53
CA VAL A 58 6.13 -16.33 18.00
C VAL A 58 6.97 -15.64 19.10
N HIS A 59 6.67 -15.80 20.40
CA HIS A 59 7.27 -14.92 21.43
C HIS A 59 8.04 -15.62 22.57
N ASN A 60 9.34 -15.28 22.63
CA ASN A 60 10.39 -15.29 23.68
C ASN A 60 10.31 -16.16 24.95
N ASP A 61 9.15 -16.50 25.49
CA ASP A 61 9.05 -17.31 26.73
C ASP A 61 8.78 -18.80 26.45
N TYR A 62 8.23 -19.12 25.27
CA TYR A 62 8.00 -20.50 24.82
C TYR A 62 8.53 -20.69 23.40
N THR A 63 9.85 -20.55 23.23
CA THR A 63 10.55 -20.81 21.97
C THR A 63 10.54 -22.30 21.64
N LEU A 64 9.40 -22.79 21.14
CA LEU A 64 9.33 -24.10 20.48
C LEU A 64 9.71 -23.98 19.00
N SER A 65 9.77 -22.77 18.46
CA SER A 65 9.95 -22.50 17.04
C SER A 65 11.30 -21.86 16.69
N GLY A 66 11.92 -21.09 17.60
CA GLY A 66 13.24 -20.48 17.41
C GLY A 66 13.31 -19.47 16.25
N TRP A 67 12.14 -19.02 15.77
CA TRP A 67 11.94 -18.13 14.62
C TRP A 67 12.06 -16.64 14.96
N ASP A 68 12.12 -16.30 16.24
CA ASP A 68 12.29 -14.93 16.75
C ASP A 68 13.73 -14.42 16.60
N ARG A 69 14.72 -15.31 16.57
CA ARG A 69 16.15 -15.01 16.43
C ARG A 69 16.72 -15.56 15.12
N LEU A 70 16.12 -15.18 14.01
CA LEU A 70 16.65 -15.46 12.67
C LEU A 70 17.77 -14.46 12.33
N THR A 71 18.91 -14.98 11.90
CA THR A 71 19.97 -14.20 11.25
C THR A 71 19.47 -13.63 9.91
N ALA A 72 20.16 -12.62 9.37
CA ALA A 72 19.78 -12.02 8.09
C ALA A 72 19.70 -13.06 6.96
N LEU A 73 20.61 -14.03 6.95
CA LEU A 73 20.63 -15.13 5.98
C LEU A 73 19.46 -16.09 6.17
N GLU A 74 19.09 -16.40 7.41
CA GLU A 74 17.99 -17.31 7.70
C GLU A 74 16.64 -16.74 7.28
N ARG A 75 16.45 -15.42 7.31
CA ARG A 75 15.21 -14.79 6.82
C ARG A 75 14.98 -14.95 5.31
N GLU A 76 16.02 -15.24 4.53
CA GLU A 76 15.89 -15.38 3.07
C GLU A 76 15.24 -16.70 2.66
N TYR A 77 15.49 -17.78 3.42
CA TYR A 77 15.00 -19.12 3.09
C TYR A 77 13.93 -19.61 4.06
N LEU A 78 13.65 -18.86 5.12
CA LEU A 78 12.80 -19.32 6.20
C LEU A 78 11.60 -18.43 6.38
N VAL A 79 10.42 -19.01 6.15
CA VAL A 79 9.15 -18.32 6.26
C VAL A 79 8.32 -19.01 7.33
N HIS A 80 7.99 -18.28 8.39
CA HIS A 80 7.05 -18.73 9.39
C HIS A 80 5.69 -18.09 9.12
N ILE A 81 4.66 -18.93 8.99
CA ILE A 81 3.27 -18.50 8.87
C ILE A 81 2.56 -18.86 10.16
N THR A 82 2.20 -17.84 10.94
CA THR A 82 1.40 -17.98 12.14
C THR A 82 -0.01 -18.46 11.79
N PRO A 83 -0.46 -19.61 12.33
CA PRO A 83 -1.83 -20.07 12.11
C PRO A 83 -2.86 -19.05 12.64
N PRO A 84 -4.05 -18.93 12.03
CA PRO A 84 -5.09 -18.00 12.48
C PRO A 84 -5.44 -18.14 13.97
N GLY A 85 -5.43 -19.38 14.48
CA GLY A 85 -5.68 -19.67 15.90
C GLY A 85 -4.61 -19.13 16.86
N ASP A 86 -3.43 -18.73 16.38
CA ASP A 86 -2.38 -18.11 17.20
C ASP A 86 -2.42 -16.56 17.11
N ILE A 87 -3.06 -16.02 16.07
CA ILE A 87 -3.26 -14.57 15.93
C ILE A 87 -4.25 -14.06 16.99
N TYR A 88 -5.42 -14.71 17.13
CA TYR A 88 -6.43 -14.28 18.10
C TYR A 88 -5.92 -14.34 19.55
N THR A 89 -5.11 -15.35 19.85
CA THR A 89 -4.55 -15.56 21.20
C THR A 89 -3.48 -14.52 21.51
N GLN A 90 -2.67 -14.14 20.52
CA GLN A 90 -1.69 -13.09 20.63
C GLN A 90 -2.35 -11.71 20.82
N VAL A 91 -3.40 -11.41 20.06
CA VAL A 91 -4.17 -10.16 20.22
C VAL A 91 -4.75 -10.06 21.63
N ILE A 92 -5.38 -11.12 22.14
CA ILE A 92 -5.93 -11.13 23.51
C ILE A 92 -4.81 -10.94 24.53
N ARG A 93 -3.67 -11.60 24.34
CA ARG A 93 -2.50 -11.46 25.21
C ARG A 93 -1.97 -10.03 25.24
N ASP A 94 -1.83 -9.39 24.09
CA ASP A 94 -1.28 -8.04 24.00
C ASP A 94 -2.26 -7.03 24.59
N LEU A 95 -3.57 -7.18 24.34
CA LEU A 95 -4.60 -6.38 24.99
C LEU A 95 -4.60 -6.54 26.51
N CYS A 96 -4.49 -7.78 27.01
CA CYS A 96 -4.40 -8.01 28.46
C CYS A 96 -3.18 -7.34 29.09
N LYS A 97 -2.04 -7.26 28.36
CA LYS A 97 -0.82 -6.59 28.83
C LYS A 97 -0.93 -5.07 28.73
N GLU A 98 -1.38 -4.53 27.60
CA GLU A 98 -1.47 -3.09 27.37
C GLU A 98 -2.55 -2.43 28.24
N MET A 99 -3.61 -3.16 28.56
CA MET A 99 -4.73 -2.66 29.37
C MET A 99 -4.66 -3.11 30.84
N ASP A 100 -3.58 -3.77 31.28
CA ASP A 100 -3.40 -4.28 32.65
C ASP A 100 -4.60 -5.10 33.18
N LEU A 101 -5.14 -6.00 32.34
CA LEU A 101 -6.34 -6.77 32.70
C LEU A 101 -5.98 -7.92 33.64
N ASN A 102 -6.64 -7.98 34.79
CA ASN A 102 -6.47 -9.08 35.77
C ASN A 102 -7.35 -10.31 35.46
N THR A 103 -8.45 -10.12 34.74
CA THR A 103 -9.39 -11.20 34.37
C THR A 103 -9.82 -11.09 32.91
N ALA A 104 -9.96 -12.24 32.23
CA ALA A 104 -10.34 -12.33 30.82
C ALA A 104 -11.30 -13.50 30.56
N GLY A 105 -12.51 -13.21 30.12
CA GLY A 105 -13.50 -14.18 29.68
C GLY A 105 -13.44 -14.33 28.18
N ILE A 106 -13.23 -15.53 27.66
CA ILE A 106 -13.11 -15.77 26.22
C ILE A 106 -14.26 -16.67 25.79
N ILE A 107 -15.15 -16.12 24.96
CA ILE A 107 -16.26 -16.86 24.37
C ILE A 107 -15.93 -17.09 22.90
N TYR A 108 -16.04 -18.32 22.42
CA TYR A 108 -15.73 -18.65 21.04
C TYR A 108 -16.73 -19.63 20.44
N ASP A 109 -16.99 -19.56 19.14
CA ASP A 109 -17.82 -20.57 18.46
C ASP A 109 -16.97 -21.68 17.79
N SER A 110 -17.66 -22.67 17.22
CA SER A 110 -17.05 -23.79 16.51
C SER A 110 -16.26 -23.42 15.24
N SER A 111 -16.33 -22.16 14.76
CA SER A 111 -15.48 -21.69 13.66
C SER A 111 -14.06 -21.40 14.13
N VAL A 112 -13.87 -21.19 15.43
CA VAL A 112 -12.57 -20.95 16.04
C VAL A 112 -11.97 -22.30 16.43
N ILE A 113 -10.95 -22.71 15.68
CA ILE A 113 -10.22 -23.94 15.99
C ILE A 113 -9.33 -23.68 17.21
N ILE A 114 -9.74 -24.19 18.36
CA ILE A 114 -9.01 -24.11 19.63
C ILE A 114 -8.44 -25.48 19.99
N ASP A 115 -7.17 -25.71 19.64
CA ASP A 115 -6.41 -26.90 20.04
C ASP A 115 -6.24 -27.02 21.57
N HIS A 116 -6.22 -28.25 22.10
CA HIS A 116 -6.29 -28.57 23.54
C HIS A 116 -5.13 -28.09 24.46
N LYS A 117 -4.22 -27.22 24.01
CA LYS A 117 -3.03 -26.78 24.78
C LYS A 117 -3.00 -25.30 25.19
N TYR A 118 -4.11 -24.57 25.09
CA TYR A 118 -4.21 -23.15 25.51
C TYR A 118 -4.34 -22.88 27.00
N ALA A 119 -4.08 -23.85 27.88
CA ALA A 119 -3.79 -23.58 29.30
C ALA A 119 -2.63 -22.55 29.49
N ARG A 120 -1.95 -22.22 28.39
CA ARG A 120 -0.81 -21.31 28.25
C ARG A 120 -1.13 -19.98 27.53
N LEU A 121 -2.40 -19.71 27.18
CA LEU A 121 -2.81 -18.52 26.43
C LEU A 121 -2.30 -17.22 27.07
N LEU A 122 -2.39 -17.16 28.40
CA LEU A 122 -1.90 -16.07 29.23
C LEU A 122 -0.81 -16.55 30.21
N GLU A 123 -0.03 -17.58 29.85
CA GLU A 123 1.10 -18.01 30.68
C GLU A 123 2.08 -16.84 30.85
N ASN A 124 2.56 -16.63 32.08
CA ASN A 124 3.40 -15.49 32.49
C ASN A 124 2.73 -14.11 32.38
N ILE A 125 1.42 -14.04 32.16
CA ILE A 125 0.64 -12.81 32.27
C ILE A 125 -0.19 -12.90 33.55
N PRO A 126 -0.24 -11.85 34.38
CA PRO A 126 -1.02 -11.85 35.62
C PRO A 126 -2.55 -11.81 35.38
N THR A 127 -3.04 -12.42 34.30
CA THR A 127 -4.45 -12.42 33.91
C THR A 127 -5.06 -13.82 34.08
N ARG A 128 -6.06 -13.95 34.94
CA ARG A 128 -6.87 -15.17 35.05
C ARG A 128 -7.84 -15.24 33.88
N HIS A 129 -7.94 -16.38 33.20
CA HIS A 129 -8.87 -16.53 32.09
C HIS A 129 -9.82 -17.72 32.22
N ILE A 130 -11.00 -17.57 31.62
CA ILE A 130 -12.02 -18.62 31.48
C ILE A 130 -12.45 -18.66 30.03
N MET A 131 -12.43 -19.84 29.40
CA MET A 131 -12.83 -20.00 28.02
C MET A 131 -14.09 -20.87 27.92
N ARG A 132 -15.03 -20.50 27.05
CA ARG A 132 -16.24 -21.28 26.77
C ARG A 132 -16.54 -21.28 25.28
N GLU A 133 -16.69 -22.49 24.74
CA GLU A 133 -17.22 -22.68 23.39
C GLU A 133 -18.74 -22.46 23.39
N VAL A 134 -19.31 -21.83 22.36
CA VAL A 134 -20.74 -21.61 22.14
C VAL A 134 -21.21 -22.23 20.82
N ASP A 135 -22.43 -22.72 20.80
CA ASP A 135 -23.00 -23.40 19.62
C ASP A 135 -23.65 -22.43 18.62
N GLY A 136 -23.58 -21.12 18.88
CA GLY A 136 -24.16 -20.05 18.05
C GLY A 136 -25.64 -19.76 18.29
N THR A 137 -26.27 -20.45 19.26
CA THR A 137 -27.65 -20.15 19.69
C THR A 137 -27.67 -19.07 20.77
N GLU A 138 -28.62 -18.12 20.72
CA GLU A 138 -28.74 -17.02 21.69
C GLU A 138 -28.82 -17.52 23.15
N ASP A 139 -29.62 -18.55 23.41
CA ASP A 139 -29.80 -19.13 24.75
C ASP A 139 -28.51 -19.76 25.31
N ASP A 140 -27.72 -20.39 24.45
CA ASP A 140 -26.45 -21.02 24.85
C ASP A 140 -25.39 -19.96 25.15
N PHE A 141 -25.30 -18.93 24.29
CA PHE A 141 -24.42 -17.78 24.54
C PHE A 141 -24.80 -17.09 25.85
N ARG A 142 -26.09 -16.81 26.08
CA ARG A 142 -26.58 -16.15 27.29
C ARG A 142 -26.19 -16.91 28.56
N LYS A 143 -26.46 -18.21 28.61
CA LYS A 143 -26.11 -19.07 29.77
C LYS A 143 -24.61 -19.09 30.04
N LYS A 144 -23.79 -19.19 28.99
CA LYS A 144 -22.33 -19.23 29.12
C LYS A 144 -21.75 -17.87 29.50
N ALA A 145 -22.31 -16.78 29.00
CA ALA A 145 -21.95 -15.42 29.40
C ALA A 145 -22.31 -15.15 30.88
N GLU A 146 -23.51 -15.55 31.33
CA GLU A 146 -23.93 -15.46 32.73
C GLU A 146 -23.02 -16.27 33.66
N LEU A 147 -22.59 -17.46 33.23
CA LEU A 147 -21.67 -18.29 33.99
C LEU A 147 -20.30 -17.63 34.15
N ILE A 148 -19.76 -17.01 33.09
CA ILE A 148 -18.48 -16.29 33.16
C ILE A 148 -18.61 -15.02 34.02
N HIS A 149 -19.74 -14.31 33.93
CA HIS A 149 -20.01 -13.16 34.77
C HIS A 149 -20.07 -13.53 36.27
N SER A 150 -20.66 -14.68 36.60
CA SER A 150 -20.73 -15.19 37.99
C SER A 150 -19.36 -15.49 38.61
N THR A 151 -18.30 -15.56 37.79
CA THR A 151 -16.93 -15.86 38.20
C THR A 151 -16.03 -14.63 38.36
N ASP A 152 -16.61 -13.44 38.52
CA ASP A 152 -15.88 -12.18 38.77
C ASP A 152 -14.91 -11.80 37.62
N VAL A 153 -15.34 -12.09 36.39
CA VAL A 153 -14.61 -11.71 35.18
C VAL A 153 -15.22 -10.44 34.62
N SER A 154 -14.40 -9.38 34.50
CA SER A 154 -14.86 -8.05 34.09
C SER A 154 -14.70 -7.82 32.58
N ASN A 155 -13.73 -8.46 31.95
CA ASN A 155 -13.39 -8.23 30.54
C ASN A 155 -13.74 -9.46 29.69
N PHE A 156 -14.42 -9.24 28.57
CA PHE A 156 -14.88 -10.30 27.68
C PHE A 156 -14.29 -10.13 26.28
N PHE A 157 -13.78 -11.24 25.73
CA PHE A 157 -13.31 -11.38 24.36
C PHE A 157 -14.22 -12.37 23.66
N ILE A 158 -14.81 -11.96 22.53
CA ILE A 158 -15.72 -12.79 21.74
C ILE A 158 -15.05 -13.09 20.41
N LEU A 159 -14.91 -14.37 20.09
CA LEU A 159 -14.29 -14.87 18.86
C LEU A 159 -15.29 -15.72 18.08
N GLY A 160 -15.39 -15.54 16.77
CA GLY A 160 -16.25 -16.41 15.96
C GLY A 160 -16.81 -15.72 14.74
N ARG A 161 -17.86 -16.33 14.17
CA ARG A 161 -18.57 -15.81 12.99
C ARG A 161 -19.31 -14.52 13.32
N ALA A 162 -19.66 -13.78 12.27
CA ALA A 162 -20.49 -12.57 12.36
C ALA A 162 -21.83 -12.82 13.09
N GLU A 163 -22.40 -14.01 12.95
CA GLU A 163 -23.60 -14.45 13.67
C GLU A 163 -23.39 -14.39 15.20
N THR A 164 -22.33 -15.05 15.69
CA THR A 164 -21.96 -15.10 17.11
C THR A 164 -21.67 -13.71 17.68
N LEU A 165 -20.99 -12.86 16.89
CA LEU A 165 -20.74 -11.46 17.25
C LEU A 165 -22.04 -10.65 17.35
N ASN A 166 -22.97 -10.84 16.41
CA ASN A 166 -24.26 -10.16 16.43
C ASN A 166 -25.11 -10.59 17.63
N GLU A 167 -25.11 -11.87 18.00
CA GLU A 167 -25.81 -12.34 19.21
C GLU A 167 -25.20 -11.73 20.48
N ALA A 168 -23.87 -11.66 20.56
CA ALA A 168 -23.20 -10.99 21.66
C ALA A 168 -23.58 -9.50 21.76
N LEU A 169 -23.58 -8.80 20.62
CA LEU A 169 -23.97 -7.39 20.56
C LEU A 169 -25.44 -7.18 20.95
N LYS A 170 -26.36 -8.08 20.60
CA LYS A 170 -27.76 -8.03 21.04
C LYS A 170 -27.90 -8.18 22.55
N LEU A 171 -27.11 -9.08 23.16
CA LEU A 171 -27.10 -9.26 24.60
C LEU A 171 -26.55 -8.04 25.33
N VAL A 172 -25.46 -7.46 24.84
CA VAL A 172 -24.90 -6.21 25.37
C VAL A 172 -25.89 -5.05 25.18
N ALA A 173 -26.59 -5.00 24.04
CA ALA A 173 -27.57 -3.96 23.75
C ALA A 173 -28.78 -3.99 24.71
N ASN A 174 -29.11 -5.16 25.26
CA ASN A 174 -30.18 -5.35 26.24
C ASN A 174 -29.70 -5.34 27.70
N TRP A 175 -28.40 -5.24 27.94
CA TRP A 175 -27.82 -5.26 29.27
C TRP A 175 -27.87 -3.88 29.93
N THR A 176 -28.36 -3.84 31.17
CA THR A 176 -28.32 -2.64 32.03
C THR A 176 -27.45 -2.95 33.24
N TYR A 177 -26.26 -2.36 33.33
CA TYR A 177 -25.38 -2.53 34.48
C TYR A 177 -25.76 -1.52 35.56
N LYS A 178 -26.03 -2.00 36.78
CA LYS A 178 -26.29 -1.15 37.95
C LYS A 178 -25.03 -1.09 38.79
N ASP A 179 -24.29 0.00 38.67
CA ASP A 179 -23.17 0.32 39.55
C ASP A 179 -23.68 0.97 40.85
N PRO A 180 -22.91 0.96 41.95
CA PRO A 180 -23.25 1.71 43.17
C PRO A 180 -23.37 3.23 42.94
N GLU A 181 -22.76 3.76 41.87
CA GLU A 181 -22.75 5.18 41.50
C GLU A 181 -23.72 5.53 40.34
N GLY A 182 -24.42 4.56 39.74
CA GLY A 182 -25.42 4.84 38.69
C GLY A 182 -25.74 3.65 37.76
N VAL A 183 -26.77 3.83 36.91
CA VAL A 183 -27.14 2.88 35.87
C VAL A 183 -26.37 3.20 34.59
N LEU A 184 -25.39 2.35 34.23
CA LEU A 184 -24.77 2.40 32.91
C LEU A 184 -25.72 1.70 31.93
N SER A 185 -26.41 2.51 31.14
CA SER A 185 -27.27 2.05 30.03
C SER A 185 -26.50 2.12 28.71
N LYS A 186 -27.00 1.41 27.69
CA LYS A 186 -26.48 1.35 26.32
C LYS A 186 -25.83 2.69 25.91
N PRO A 187 -24.51 2.75 25.60
CA PRO A 187 -23.93 3.96 25.03
C PRO A 187 -24.69 4.30 23.75
N ALA A 188 -24.98 5.58 23.53
CA ALA A 188 -25.77 5.98 22.37
C ALA A 188 -25.09 5.45 21.10
N GLU A 189 -25.87 5.15 20.06
CA GLU A 189 -25.32 4.68 18.77
C GLU A 189 -24.31 5.70 18.18
N GLU A 190 -24.45 6.96 18.57
CA GLU A 190 -23.53 8.08 18.30
C GLU A 190 -22.18 7.92 19.03
N ASP A 191 -22.18 7.43 20.27
CA ASP A 191 -20.96 7.16 21.04
C ASP A 191 -20.20 5.96 20.47
N LEU A 192 -20.91 4.95 19.97
CA LEU A 192 -20.31 3.77 19.33
C LEU A 192 -19.64 4.11 18.00
N LYS A 193 -20.16 5.09 17.23
CA LYS A 193 -19.51 5.58 16.01
C LYS A 193 -18.15 6.22 16.27
N LYS A 194 -17.92 6.74 17.48
CA LYS A 194 -16.60 7.28 17.90
C LYS A 194 -15.53 6.18 18.01
N TYR A 195 -15.95 4.95 18.28
CA TYR A 195 -15.07 3.79 18.42
C TYR A 195 -15.08 2.86 17.19
N ALA A 196 -15.84 3.20 16.14
CA ALA A 196 -15.79 2.50 14.87
C ALA A 196 -14.44 2.79 14.18
N ALA A 197 -13.75 1.73 13.75
CA ALA A 197 -12.50 1.88 13.00
C ALA A 197 -12.78 2.57 11.66
N VAL A 198 -12.43 3.86 11.56
CA VAL A 198 -12.48 4.60 10.30
C VAL A 198 -11.25 4.21 9.48
N THR A 199 -11.46 3.66 8.29
CA THR A 199 -10.37 3.39 7.36
C THR A 199 -9.83 4.70 6.81
N VAL A 200 -8.59 5.04 7.19
CA VAL A 200 -7.86 6.23 6.73
C VAL A 200 -6.79 5.80 5.74
N PHE A 201 -6.93 6.18 4.47
CA PHE A 201 -5.95 5.89 3.42
C PHE A 201 -4.83 6.93 3.40
N ARG A 202 -3.59 6.46 3.20
CA ARG A 202 -2.42 7.34 3.00
C ARG A 202 -2.24 7.61 1.51
N VAL A 203 -2.35 8.88 1.13
CA VAL A 203 -2.27 9.33 -0.25
C VAL A 203 -0.94 10.06 -0.47
N THR A 204 -0.09 9.52 -1.32
CA THR A 204 1.14 10.19 -1.77
C THR A 204 0.86 11.00 -3.03
N THR A 205 1.42 12.20 -3.12
CA THR A 205 1.19 13.13 -4.23
C THR A 205 2.45 13.87 -4.65
N ILE A 206 2.39 14.55 -5.79
CA ILE A 206 3.42 15.44 -6.30
C ILE A 206 2.81 16.76 -6.77
N VAL A 207 3.45 17.88 -6.43
CA VAL A 207 2.99 19.21 -6.85
C VAL A 207 3.24 19.39 -8.35
N GLN A 208 2.16 19.37 -9.13
CA GLN A 208 2.18 19.52 -10.58
C GLN A 208 0.95 20.33 -11.03
N PRO A 209 1.07 21.66 -11.24
CA PRO A 209 -0.03 22.47 -11.75
C PRO A 209 -0.46 22.01 -13.16
N PRO A 210 -1.77 22.04 -13.49
CA PRO A 210 -2.92 22.46 -12.67
C PRO A 210 -3.56 21.32 -11.84
N PHE A 211 -2.94 20.14 -11.78
CA PHE A 211 -3.52 18.95 -11.17
C PHE A 211 -3.45 18.97 -9.65
N ILE A 212 -2.29 19.31 -9.10
CA ILE A 212 -2.04 19.46 -7.67
C ILE A 212 -1.18 20.72 -7.47
N VAL A 213 -1.65 21.63 -6.63
CA VAL A 213 -1.03 22.89 -6.27
C VAL A 213 -0.98 22.96 -4.75
N LYS A 214 0.17 23.34 -4.19
CA LYS A 214 0.34 23.49 -2.75
C LYS A 214 -0.12 24.89 -2.33
N LYS A 215 -1.03 24.96 -1.36
CA LYS A 215 -1.54 26.22 -0.82
C LYS A 215 -0.66 26.72 0.31
N ASN A 216 -0.18 27.95 0.20
CA ASN A 216 0.63 28.59 1.24
C ASN A 216 -0.29 29.05 2.40
N THR A 217 -0.48 28.20 3.40
CA THR A 217 -1.22 28.55 4.61
C THR A 217 -0.23 28.75 5.77
N SER A 218 -0.35 29.86 6.50
CA SER A 218 0.55 30.23 7.62
C SER A 218 0.46 29.32 8.86
N GLY A 219 -0.32 28.24 8.79
CA GLY A 219 -0.63 27.35 9.90
C GLY A 219 -0.29 25.90 9.60
N GLY A 220 0.98 25.60 9.34
CA GLY A 220 1.63 24.28 9.53
C GLY A 220 1.16 23.05 8.75
N GLU A 221 -0.08 22.98 8.29
CA GLU A 221 -0.62 21.85 7.54
C GLU A 221 -0.54 22.11 6.03
N ASP A 222 0.06 21.14 5.33
CA ASP A 222 0.17 21.15 3.89
C ASP A 222 -1.22 20.93 3.25
N GLN A 223 -1.86 22.03 2.84
CA GLN A 223 -3.07 21.98 2.04
C GLN A 223 -2.74 21.91 0.56
N PHE A 224 -3.45 21.04 -0.16
CA PHE A 224 -3.36 20.89 -1.60
C PHE A 224 -4.69 21.29 -2.25
N GLU A 225 -4.62 21.88 -3.44
CA GLU A 225 -5.77 22.20 -4.29
C GLU A 225 -5.48 21.78 -5.73
N GLY A 226 -6.53 21.60 -6.55
CA GLY A 226 -6.39 21.28 -7.97
C GLY A 226 -7.25 20.10 -8.39
N TYR A 227 -7.21 19.81 -9.71
CA TYR A 227 -8.12 18.84 -10.33
C TYR A 227 -8.11 17.45 -9.66
N CYS A 228 -6.94 16.93 -9.28
CA CYS A 228 -6.86 15.61 -8.66
C CYS A 228 -7.39 15.61 -7.22
N ILE A 229 -7.29 16.74 -6.52
CA ILE A 229 -7.79 16.89 -5.15
C ILE A 229 -9.33 16.89 -5.18
N ASP A 230 -9.93 17.67 -6.07
CA ASP A 230 -11.38 17.68 -6.25
C ASP A 230 -11.91 16.29 -6.63
N LEU A 231 -11.17 15.57 -7.48
CA LEU A 231 -11.53 14.21 -7.90
C LEU A 231 -11.54 13.22 -6.72
N ILE A 232 -10.48 13.19 -5.91
CA ILE A 232 -10.42 12.26 -4.77
C ILE A 232 -11.44 12.63 -3.69
N ASP A 233 -11.76 13.91 -3.51
CA ASP A 233 -12.80 14.37 -2.59
C ASP A 233 -14.21 13.90 -3.03
N GLU A 234 -14.51 13.92 -4.33
CA GLU A 234 -15.76 13.33 -4.84
C GLU A 234 -15.79 11.81 -4.67
N ILE A 235 -14.67 11.12 -4.93
CA ILE A 235 -14.55 9.67 -4.71
C ILE A 235 -14.74 9.32 -3.22
N LYS A 236 -14.16 10.12 -2.32
CA LYS A 236 -14.35 10.04 -0.87
C LYS A 236 -15.82 10.16 -0.48
N LYS A 237 -16.57 11.11 -1.03
CA LYS A 237 -18.02 11.26 -0.74
C LYS A 237 -18.84 10.05 -1.16
N ILE A 238 -18.49 9.45 -2.30
CA ILE A 238 -19.21 8.28 -2.86
C ILE A 238 -18.90 7.02 -2.05
N LEU A 239 -17.61 6.75 -1.79
CA LEU A 239 -17.14 5.52 -1.15
C LEU A 239 -17.08 5.61 0.39
N LYS A 240 -17.22 6.81 0.96
CA LYS A 240 -17.25 7.09 2.41
C LYS A 240 -15.98 6.63 3.14
N PHE A 241 -14.81 7.02 2.64
CA PHE A 241 -13.51 6.79 3.32
C PHE A 241 -12.86 8.10 3.74
N GLU A 242 -11.91 8.03 4.67
CA GLU A 242 -11.07 9.17 5.04
C GLU A 242 -9.66 8.99 4.44
N TYR A 243 -8.94 10.09 4.21
CA TYR A 243 -7.57 10.02 3.70
C TYR A 243 -6.70 11.14 4.25
N THR A 244 -5.40 10.86 4.35
CA THR A 244 -4.35 11.87 4.60
C THR A 244 -3.49 11.99 3.35
N ILE A 245 -3.11 13.21 2.99
CA ILE A 245 -2.32 13.49 1.79
C ILE A 245 -1.00 14.15 2.15
N TYR A 246 0.07 13.72 1.51
CA TYR A 246 1.40 14.31 1.69
C TYR A 246 2.20 14.28 0.39
N GLU A 247 3.13 15.23 0.25
CA GLU A 247 4.02 15.31 -0.90
C GLU A 247 5.17 14.31 -0.75
N VAL A 248 5.43 13.53 -1.81
CA VAL A 248 6.54 12.57 -1.86
C VAL A 248 7.90 13.26 -1.63
N GLN A 249 8.77 12.64 -0.82
CA GLN A 249 10.01 13.28 -0.37
C GLN A 249 10.98 13.62 -1.50
N ASP A 250 11.13 12.73 -2.47
CA ASP A 250 12.08 12.87 -3.58
C ASP A 250 11.51 13.63 -4.78
N LYS A 251 10.23 14.02 -4.74
CA LYS A 251 9.50 14.71 -5.82
C LYS A 251 9.56 13.97 -7.16
N MET A 252 9.62 12.64 -7.13
CA MET A 252 9.63 11.80 -8.32
C MET A 252 8.32 11.02 -8.46
N PHE A 253 7.89 10.80 -9.70
CA PHE A 253 6.72 9.94 -9.97
C PHE A 253 7.03 8.47 -9.68
N GLY A 254 8.17 7.99 -10.16
CA GLY A 254 8.64 6.63 -9.96
C GLY A 254 9.24 6.04 -11.23
N SER A 255 10.53 5.74 -11.14
CA SER A 255 11.35 5.13 -12.18
C SER A 255 12.21 4.05 -11.53
N ILE A 256 12.44 2.97 -12.27
CA ILE A 256 13.30 1.88 -11.79
C ILE A 256 14.77 2.25 -12.03
N ASN A 257 15.58 2.17 -10.99
CA ASN A 257 17.03 2.27 -11.13
C ASN A 257 17.56 0.96 -11.73
N THR A 258 18.20 1.03 -12.90
CA THR A 258 18.66 -0.15 -13.64
C THR A 258 19.74 -0.95 -12.89
N THR A 259 20.51 -0.29 -12.03
CA THR A 259 21.63 -0.88 -11.31
C THR A 259 21.19 -1.51 -9.99
N THR A 260 20.39 -0.78 -9.19
CA THR A 260 19.93 -1.27 -7.88
C THR A 260 18.62 -2.07 -7.96
N LYS A 261 17.93 -2.04 -9.11
CA LYS A 261 16.60 -2.62 -9.33
C LYS A 261 15.54 -2.12 -8.34
N GLN A 262 15.75 -0.96 -7.75
CA GLN A 262 14.79 -0.33 -6.84
C GLN A 262 14.01 0.78 -7.54
N TRP A 263 12.74 0.90 -7.16
CA TRP A 263 11.89 2.02 -7.53
C TRP A 263 12.22 3.25 -6.68
N ASN A 264 11.91 4.43 -7.20
CA ASN A 264 11.86 5.67 -6.43
C ASN A 264 10.45 6.29 -6.50
N GLY A 265 10.29 7.49 -5.95
CA GLY A 265 9.07 8.27 -6.10
C GLY A 265 7.82 7.66 -5.46
N MET A 266 6.68 8.14 -5.92
CA MET A 266 5.37 7.65 -5.47
C MET A 266 5.20 6.14 -5.71
N ILE A 267 5.74 5.60 -6.82
CA ILE A 267 5.70 4.15 -7.08
C ILE A 267 6.45 3.37 -5.99
N ARG A 268 7.59 3.86 -5.51
CA ARG A 268 8.33 3.20 -4.42
C ARG A 268 7.54 3.19 -3.12
N GLU A 269 6.88 4.30 -2.79
CA GLU A 269 6.07 4.38 -1.58
C GLU A 269 4.89 3.39 -1.59
N LEU A 270 4.31 3.14 -2.77
CA LEU A 270 3.29 2.09 -2.93
C LEU A 270 3.87 0.68 -2.77
N VAL A 271 5.00 0.40 -3.42
CA VAL A 271 5.67 -0.92 -3.34
C VAL A 271 6.09 -1.25 -1.90
N ASP A 272 6.58 -0.26 -1.17
CA ASP A 272 6.99 -0.40 0.24
C ASP A 272 5.81 -0.36 1.22
N LYS A 273 4.58 -0.14 0.73
CA LYS A 273 3.35 0.03 1.52
C LYS A 273 3.42 1.20 2.52
N ASN A 274 4.21 2.22 2.17
CA ASN A 274 4.27 3.48 2.90
C ASN A 274 3.07 4.38 2.54
N ALA A 275 2.58 4.26 1.30
CA ALA A 275 1.34 4.86 0.81
C ALA A 275 0.38 3.77 0.36
N ASP A 276 -0.92 4.07 0.39
CA ASP A 276 -1.98 3.19 -0.09
C ASP A 276 -2.48 3.61 -1.48
N ILE A 277 -2.44 4.91 -1.77
CA ILE A 277 -2.86 5.50 -3.05
C ILE A 277 -1.82 6.51 -3.52
N ALA A 278 -1.44 6.47 -4.81
CA ALA A 278 -0.68 7.55 -5.44
C ALA A 278 -1.60 8.39 -6.30
N LEU A 279 -1.73 9.67 -5.97
CA LEU A 279 -2.63 10.60 -6.63
C LEU A 279 -1.82 11.61 -7.45
N GLY A 280 -2.07 11.66 -8.76
CA GLY A 280 -1.45 12.66 -9.61
C GLY A 280 -1.56 12.36 -11.10
N PRO A 281 -0.94 13.18 -11.97
CA PRO A 281 -0.86 12.93 -13.40
C PRO A 281 0.20 11.85 -13.70
N ILE A 282 -0.01 10.64 -13.17
CA ILE A 282 0.91 9.52 -13.32
C ILE A 282 0.64 8.82 -14.66
N SER A 283 1.66 8.75 -15.52
CA SER A 283 1.57 8.01 -16.77
C SER A 283 1.52 6.50 -16.52
N VAL A 284 0.50 5.83 -17.09
CA VAL A 284 0.39 4.37 -17.13
C VAL A 284 1.45 3.84 -18.08
N MET A 285 2.39 3.07 -17.56
CA MET A 285 3.50 2.48 -18.29
C MET A 285 3.61 1.00 -17.92
N ALA A 286 3.95 0.15 -18.90
CA ALA A 286 4.06 -1.30 -18.68
C ALA A 286 5.00 -1.67 -17.53
N GLU A 287 6.14 -0.96 -17.39
CA GLU A 287 7.09 -1.21 -16.30
C GLU A 287 6.46 -0.95 -14.93
N ARG A 288 5.63 0.10 -14.79
CA ARG A 288 4.96 0.44 -13.52
C ARG A 288 3.83 -0.54 -13.20
N GLU A 289 3.11 -0.98 -14.22
CA GLU A 289 2.00 -1.94 -14.08
C GLU A 289 2.46 -3.33 -13.56
N THR A 290 3.76 -3.64 -13.65
CA THR A 290 4.30 -4.88 -13.05
C THR A 290 4.36 -4.86 -11.53
N VAL A 291 4.26 -3.68 -10.90
CA VAL A 291 4.44 -3.52 -9.45
C VAL A 291 3.30 -2.78 -8.75
N VAL A 292 2.46 -2.06 -9.49
CA VAL A 292 1.28 -1.37 -8.97
C VAL A 292 0.11 -1.53 -9.93
N ASP A 293 -1.11 -1.51 -9.39
CA ASP A 293 -2.33 -1.52 -10.18
C ASP A 293 -2.76 -0.09 -10.51
N PHE A 294 -3.17 0.15 -11.77
CA PHE A 294 -3.72 1.42 -12.22
C PHE A 294 -5.24 1.38 -12.33
N THR A 295 -5.87 2.52 -12.04
CA THR A 295 -7.28 2.74 -12.37
C THR A 295 -7.44 3.00 -13.87
N VAL A 296 -8.70 2.99 -14.33
CA VAL A 296 -9.01 3.49 -15.68
C VAL A 296 -8.52 4.94 -15.79
N PRO A 297 -7.70 5.28 -16.81
CA PRO A 297 -7.22 6.64 -17.00
C PRO A 297 -8.38 7.63 -17.02
N TYR A 298 -8.28 8.70 -16.22
CA TYR A 298 -9.32 9.74 -16.15
C TYR A 298 -9.11 10.87 -17.17
N TYR A 299 -7.99 10.85 -17.91
CA TYR A 299 -7.61 11.91 -18.85
C TYR A 299 -7.18 11.30 -20.18
N ASP A 300 -8.04 11.43 -21.20
CA ASP A 300 -7.94 10.72 -22.49
C ASP A 300 -7.03 11.40 -23.55
N LEU A 301 -6.31 12.47 -23.21
CA LEU A 301 -5.44 13.14 -24.17
C LEU A 301 -4.11 12.39 -24.34
N VAL A 302 -4.17 11.34 -25.17
CA VAL A 302 -3.02 10.56 -25.62
C VAL A 302 -2.45 11.19 -26.89
N GLY A 303 -1.39 12.00 -26.77
CA GLY A 303 -0.64 12.47 -27.93
C GLY A 303 0.51 13.43 -27.60
N ILE A 304 1.69 13.17 -28.17
CA ILE A 304 2.79 14.14 -28.15
C ILE A 304 2.39 15.31 -29.05
N SER A 305 2.22 16.49 -28.45
CA SER A 305 1.97 17.73 -29.18
C SER A 305 3.22 18.60 -29.16
N ILE A 306 3.61 19.15 -30.32
CA ILE A 306 4.75 20.05 -30.43
C ILE A 306 4.26 21.49 -30.20
N LEU A 307 4.67 22.09 -29.09
CA LEU A 307 4.44 23.52 -28.82
C LEU A 307 5.59 24.34 -29.41
N MET A 308 5.28 25.26 -30.32
CA MET A 308 6.26 26.20 -30.89
C MET A 308 5.91 27.64 -30.51
N LYS A 309 6.93 28.46 -30.23
CA LYS A 309 6.73 29.91 -30.07
C LYS A 309 6.15 30.46 -31.37
N LYS A 310 5.03 31.19 -31.27
CA LYS A 310 4.45 31.91 -32.40
C LYS A 310 5.52 32.84 -33.01
N PRO A 311 5.84 32.73 -34.31
CA PRO A 311 6.87 33.57 -34.91
C PRO A 311 6.44 35.04 -34.85
N GLU A 312 7.31 35.88 -34.28
CA GLU A 312 7.11 37.33 -34.28
C GLU A 312 7.56 37.89 -35.63
N VAL A 313 6.60 38.24 -36.48
CA VAL A 313 6.89 38.89 -37.76
C VAL A 313 7.20 40.36 -37.51
N LYS A 314 8.49 40.72 -37.32
CA LYS A 314 8.90 42.12 -37.17
C LYS A 314 8.48 42.92 -38.41
N SER A 315 7.56 43.88 -38.30
CA SER A 315 7.23 44.81 -39.39
C SER A 315 8.31 45.88 -39.48
N SER A 316 9.03 45.94 -40.61
CA SER A 316 9.95 47.03 -40.92
C SER A 316 9.44 47.75 -42.17
N LEU A 317 9.53 49.08 -42.20
CA LEU A 317 9.19 49.90 -43.36
C LEU A 317 10.04 49.57 -44.60
N PHE A 318 11.22 48.98 -44.39
CA PHE A 318 12.14 48.55 -45.46
C PHE A 318 11.98 47.09 -45.87
N LYS A 319 10.96 46.36 -45.40
CA LYS A 319 10.65 45.01 -45.90
C LYS A 319 10.42 44.97 -47.42
N PHE A 320 9.98 46.08 -48.01
CA PHE A 320 9.86 46.16 -49.46
C PHE A 320 11.23 46.09 -50.16
N LEU A 321 12.31 46.61 -49.55
CA LEU A 321 13.65 46.56 -50.12
C LEU A 321 14.23 45.14 -50.13
N THR A 322 13.76 44.25 -49.26
CA THR A 322 14.21 42.84 -49.22
C THR A 322 13.58 41.96 -50.31
N VAL A 323 12.67 42.50 -51.13
CA VAL A 323 12.04 41.77 -52.24
C VAL A 323 13.01 41.60 -53.42
N LEU A 324 13.97 42.51 -53.58
CA LEU A 324 15.00 42.48 -54.61
C LEU A 324 16.38 42.34 -53.98
N GLU A 325 17.25 41.55 -54.61
CA GLU A 325 18.65 41.44 -54.18
C GLU A 325 19.37 42.78 -54.35
N GLY A 326 20.37 43.04 -53.50
CA GLY A 326 21.17 44.28 -53.54
C GLY A 326 21.82 44.55 -54.90
N ASN A 327 22.19 43.50 -55.62
CA ASN A 327 22.73 43.61 -56.98
C ASN A 327 21.72 44.20 -57.97
N VAL A 328 20.45 43.79 -57.88
CA VAL A 328 19.38 44.30 -58.74
C VAL A 328 19.08 45.76 -58.42
N TRP A 329 19.07 46.13 -57.14
CA TRP A 329 19.00 47.54 -56.73
C TRP A 329 20.16 48.37 -57.28
N GLY A 330 21.38 47.84 -57.25
CA GLY A 330 22.57 48.45 -57.84
C GLY A 330 22.41 48.66 -59.36
N CYS A 331 21.91 47.66 -60.08
CA CYS A 331 21.64 47.77 -61.52
C CYS A 331 20.56 48.82 -61.83
N ILE A 332 19.49 48.91 -61.05
CA ILE A 332 18.44 49.93 -61.22
C ILE A 332 19.01 51.33 -61.00
N LEU A 333 19.81 51.52 -59.94
CA LEU A 333 20.47 52.81 -59.68
C LEU A 333 21.46 53.16 -60.80
N ALA A 334 22.28 52.20 -61.23
CA ALA A 334 23.23 52.40 -62.33
C ALA A 334 22.51 52.74 -63.65
N ALA A 335 21.43 52.03 -63.98
CA ALA A 335 20.60 52.31 -65.16
C ALA A 335 19.93 53.69 -65.08
N TYR A 336 19.44 54.10 -63.91
CA TYR A 336 18.87 55.44 -63.69
C TYR A 336 19.91 56.54 -63.92
N PHE A 337 21.10 56.41 -63.32
CA PHE A 337 22.17 57.38 -63.51
C PHE A 337 22.67 57.41 -64.96
N PHE A 338 22.81 56.26 -65.60
CA PHE A 338 23.23 56.15 -67.02
C PHE A 338 22.20 56.78 -67.97
N THR A 339 20.90 56.53 -67.76
CA THR A 339 19.84 57.12 -68.57
C THR A 339 19.73 58.64 -68.35
N ARG A 340 19.99 59.10 -67.13
CA ARG A 340 19.99 60.54 -66.78
C ARG A 340 21.23 61.27 -67.27
N SER A 341 22.40 60.61 -67.29
CA SER A 341 23.67 61.20 -67.75
C SER A 341 23.86 61.10 -69.26
N SER A 342 23.15 60.19 -69.92
CA SER A 342 22.95 60.21 -71.36
C SER A 342 22.15 61.47 -71.71
N PRO A 343 22.75 62.52 -72.31
CA PRO A 343 21.92 63.49 -73.01
C PRO A 343 21.11 62.67 -74.00
N ILE A 344 19.78 62.86 -74.02
CA ILE A 344 18.94 62.42 -75.13
C ILE A 344 19.72 62.75 -76.39
N ALA A 345 20.26 61.71 -77.02
CA ALA A 345 20.89 61.83 -78.31
C ALA A 345 19.79 62.42 -79.17
N THR A 346 20.01 63.66 -79.56
CA THR A 346 19.25 64.42 -80.54
C THR A 346 18.77 63.41 -81.58
N ILE A 347 17.46 63.16 -81.61
CA ILE A 347 16.82 62.37 -82.65
C ILE A 347 17.30 63.00 -83.96
N PRO A 348 18.06 62.30 -84.82
CA PRO A 348 18.30 62.84 -86.14
C PRO A 348 16.94 62.86 -86.81
N HIS A 349 16.44 64.07 -87.10
CA HIS A 349 15.28 64.31 -87.95
C HIS A 349 15.42 63.46 -89.22
N PHE A 350 14.66 62.37 -89.30
CA PHE A 350 14.44 61.65 -90.54
C PHE A 350 13.41 62.45 -91.35
N GLY A 351 13.88 63.10 -92.41
CA GLY A 351 13.17 63.32 -93.67
C GLY A 351 11.98 64.29 -93.70
N THR A 352 12.13 65.39 -94.42
CA THR A 352 11.12 65.84 -95.38
C THR A 352 11.84 66.43 -96.58
N ALA A 353 12.00 65.62 -97.63
CA ALA A 353 12.15 66.10 -98.99
C ALA A 353 10.74 66.47 -99.49
N ALA A 354 10.53 67.74 -99.83
CA ALA A 354 9.41 68.18 -100.63
C ALA A 354 9.90 69.26 -101.58
N SER A 355 9.70 68.98 -102.87
CA SER A 355 9.86 69.79 -104.10
C SER A 355 11.24 70.36 -104.41
#